data_AF-A0A3M7S6W8-F1
#
_entry.id   AF-A0A3M7S6W8-F1
#
_cell.length_a   1.000
_cell.length_b   1.000
_cell.length_c   1.000
_cell.angle_alpha   90.00
_cell.angle_beta   90.00
_cell.angle_gamma   90.00
#
_symmetry.space_group_name_H-M   'P 1'
#
loop_
_entity.id
_entity.type
_entity.pdbx_description
1 polymer ?
#
loop_
_entity_poly.entity_id
_entity_poly.type
_entity_poly.pdbx_seq_one_letter_code
_entity_poly.pdbx_strand_id
1 'polypeptide(L)'
;MSTVIGICMSVNQEDIEHPMVLFNNFEIGNLKIYFLNLRKKRKNLLKKSTHLDAEGEEQRVISTQELLYLILQLLKGVNYLHSKHVIHKDVAARNCWLDTNFALKISDFALSRDLFPGDYHCLADNENKPVKWMSLETLTSNTYNSRTDVWSCGVLIWECFTLGSQPYEDVDPFEFADYLAESETNRLQRPDNCPQELFNVYSKCWSETPTSRPSLKELFNATHKFYNTLNNYV
;
A
#
# COMPACT_ATOMS: atom_id res chain seq x y z
N MET A 1 0.73 -13.62 16.07
CA MET A 1 -0.74 -13.59 16.23
C MET A 1 -1.33 -13.56 14.85
N SER A 2 -2.03 -14.62 14.46
CA SER A 2 -2.63 -14.79 13.14
C SER A 2 -3.76 -13.78 12.92
N THR A 3 -3.85 -13.20 11.73
CA THR A 3 -4.92 -12.26 11.33
C THR A 3 -6.27 -12.98 11.21
N VAL A 4 -6.27 -14.27 10.89
CA VAL A 4 -7.44 -15.16 10.87
C VAL A 4 -7.64 -15.78 12.25
N ILE A 5 -8.82 -15.56 12.83
CA ILE A 5 -9.28 -16.14 14.10
C ILE A 5 -9.89 -17.53 13.86
N GLY A 6 -10.59 -17.72 12.75
CA GLY A 6 -11.23 -19.00 12.42
C GLY A 6 -12.06 -18.94 11.14
N ILE A 7 -12.71 -20.06 10.82
CA ILE A 7 -13.68 -20.18 9.73
C ILE A 7 -15.02 -20.60 10.34
N CYS A 8 -16.10 -19.94 9.93
CA CYS A 8 -17.46 -20.28 10.33
C CYS A 8 -18.26 -20.71 9.10
N MET A 9 -19.08 -21.75 9.26
CA MET A 9 -20.04 -22.21 8.26
C MET A 9 -21.44 -22.20 8.89
N SER A 10 -22.43 -21.73 8.14
CA SER A 10 -23.84 -21.79 8.56
C SER A 10 -24.29 -23.26 8.66
N VAL A 11 -25.13 -23.55 9.66
CA VAL A 11 -25.61 -24.91 9.97
C VAL A 11 -26.84 -25.30 9.14
N ASN A 12 -27.43 -24.35 8.41
CA ASN A 12 -28.57 -24.61 7.54
C ASN A 12 -28.11 -25.35 6.27
N GLN A 13 -28.82 -26.42 5.91
CA GLN A 13 -28.47 -27.36 4.83
C GLN A 13 -28.36 -26.73 3.42
N GLU A 14 -28.71 -25.45 3.26
CA GLU A 14 -28.61 -24.70 1.99
C GLU A 14 -27.42 -23.72 1.93
N ASP A 15 -26.72 -23.45 3.04
CA ASP A 15 -25.65 -22.41 3.13
C ASP A 15 -24.20 -22.96 3.04
N ILE A 16 -24.00 -24.21 2.58
CA ILE A 16 -22.65 -24.78 2.41
C ILE A 16 -21.80 -23.96 1.41
N GLU A 17 -22.42 -23.08 0.62
CA GLU A 17 -21.76 -22.28 -0.42
C GLU A 17 -21.06 -20.99 0.08
N HIS A 18 -21.23 -20.59 1.35
CA HIS A 18 -20.73 -19.28 1.83
C HIS A 18 -19.86 -19.39 3.09
N PRO A 19 -18.62 -19.90 2.99
CA PRO A 19 -17.70 -19.93 4.11
C PRO A 19 -17.36 -18.50 4.58
N MET A 20 -17.50 -18.24 5.87
CA MET A 20 -17.09 -16.97 6.49
C MET A 20 -15.71 -17.11 7.12
N VAL A 21 -14.78 -16.24 6.72
CA VAL A 21 -13.47 -16.13 7.38
C VAL A 21 -13.54 -15.05 8.45
N LEU A 22 -13.24 -15.42 9.69
CA LEU A 22 -13.24 -14.50 10.83
C LEU A 22 -11.84 -13.91 11.00
N PHE A 23 -11.77 -12.58 11.02
CA PHE A 23 -10.54 -11.83 11.25
C PHE A 23 -10.61 -11.08 12.58
N ASN A 24 -9.44 -10.65 13.08
CA ASN A 24 -9.40 -9.65 14.14
C ASN A 24 -10.14 -8.38 13.72
N ASN A 25 -10.78 -7.72 14.70
CA ASN A 25 -11.41 -6.44 14.46
C ASN A 25 -10.34 -5.36 14.18
N PHE A 26 -10.59 -4.54 13.16
CA PHE A 26 -9.75 -3.43 12.74
C PHE A 26 -10.62 -2.18 12.70
N GLU A 27 -10.71 -1.46 13.83
CA GLU A 27 -11.73 -0.44 14.02
C GLU A 27 -11.60 0.77 13.08
N ILE A 28 -10.37 1.10 12.67
CA ILE A 28 -10.14 2.14 11.65
C ILE A 28 -10.44 1.58 10.25
N GLY A 29 -10.18 0.29 10.04
CA GLY A 29 -10.51 -0.43 8.81
C GLY A 29 -9.37 -0.45 7.79
N ASN A 30 -9.75 -0.54 6.52
CA ASN A 30 -8.81 -0.67 5.41
C ASN A 30 -7.99 0.61 5.19
N LEU A 31 -6.67 0.47 4.99
CA LEU A 31 -5.75 1.60 4.87
C LEU A 31 -6.03 2.47 3.63
N LYS A 32 -6.34 1.87 2.47
CA LYS A 32 -6.67 2.63 1.26
C LYS A 32 -7.93 3.47 1.46
N ILE A 33 -8.98 2.88 2.06
CA ILE A 33 -10.23 3.59 2.38
C ILE A 33 -9.96 4.73 3.37
N TYR A 34 -9.19 4.46 4.42
CA TYR A 34 -8.80 5.46 5.42
C TYR A 34 -8.11 6.67 4.76
N PHE A 35 -7.12 6.42 3.90
CA PHE A 35 -6.42 7.48 3.19
C PHE A 35 -7.31 8.26 2.22
N LEU A 36 -8.16 7.59 1.44
CA LEU A 36 -9.11 8.25 0.54
C LEU A 36 -10.09 9.15 1.31
N ASN A 37 -10.52 8.75 2.51
CA ASN A 37 -11.36 9.57 3.38
C ASN A 37 -10.63 10.83 3.87
N LEU A 38 -9.36 10.72 4.28
CA LEU A 38 -8.54 11.88 4.62
C LEU A 38 -8.39 12.84 3.43
N ARG A 39 -8.15 12.31 2.23
CA ARG A 39 -8.03 13.10 0.99
C ARG A 39 -9.34 13.83 0.65
N LYS A 40 -10.49 13.15 0.77
CA LYS A 40 -11.82 13.77 0.58
C LYS A 40 -12.05 14.91 1.57
N LYS A 41 -11.74 14.69 2.86
CA LYS A 41 -11.83 15.74 3.89
C LYS A 41 -10.95 16.96 3.56
N ARG A 42 -9.69 16.73 3.15
CA ARG A 42 -8.77 17.81 2.73
C ARG A 42 -9.30 18.62 1.52
N LYS A 43 -9.84 17.95 0.50
CA LYS A 43 -10.45 18.64 -0.67
C LYS A 43 -11.67 19.49 -0.27
N ASN A 44 -12.50 18.98 0.64
CA ASN A 44 -13.67 19.73 1.13
C ASN A 44 -13.25 20.99 1.91
N LEU A 45 -12.12 20.96 2.63
CA LEU A 45 -11.59 22.13 3.33
C LEU A 45 -11.15 23.25 2.40
N LEU A 46 -10.40 22.89 1.35
CA LEU A 46 -9.96 23.85 0.33
C LEU A 46 -11.16 24.50 -0.37
N LYS A 47 -12.28 23.78 -0.51
CA LYS A 47 -13.54 24.30 -1.06
C LYS A 47 -14.37 25.11 -0.05
N LYS A 48 -14.35 24.77 1.25
CA LYS A 48 -15.06 25.53 2.29
C LYS A 48 -14.35 26.82 2.66
N SER A 49 -13.03 26.94 2.47
CA SER A 49 -12.31 28.21 2.67
C SER A 49 -12.84 29.38 1.80
N THR A 50 -13.69 29.12 0.80
CA THR A 50 -14.35 30.16 -0.01
C THR A 50 -15.76 30.53 0.49
N HIS A 51 -16.32 29.83 1.48
CA HIS A 51 -17.61 30.13 2.10
C HIS A 51 -17.49 29.97 3.62
N LEU A 52 -17.49 31.10 4.33
CA LEU A 52 -17.60 31.18 5.79
C LEU A 52 -18.92 30.51 6.18
N ASP A 53 -18.86 29.26 6.66
CA ASP A 53 -19.79 28.62 7.61
C ASP A 53 -19.50 27.11 7.68
N ALA A 54 -19.17 26.60 8.89
CA ALA A 54 -19.68 25.33 9.42
C ALA A 54 -18.95 24.93 10.72
N GLU A 55 -19.75 24.67 11.75
CA GLU A 55 -19.40 24.10 13.04
C GLU A 55 -18.66 22.75 12.90
N GLY A 56 -17.45 22.68 13.45
CA GLY A 56 -17.21 21.90 14.68
C GLY A 56 -17.03 20.38 14.63
N GLU A 57 -16.75 19.72 13.51
CA GLU A 57 -16.09 18.39 13.58
C GLU A 57 -14.57 18.56 13.62
N GLU A 58 -13.92 18.08 14.68
CA GLU A 58 -12.47 18.10 14.85
C GLU A 58 -11.82 17.29 13.71
N GLN A 59 -11.19 17.99 12.77
CA GLN A 59 -10.68 17.39 11.54
C GLN A 59 -9.26 16.86 11.74
N ARG A 60 -9.13 15.53 11.83
CA ARG A 60 -7.83 14.86 11.89
C ARG A 60 -7.06 15.02 10.58
N VAL A 61 -5.92 15.70 10.65
CA VAL A 61 -4.88 15.70 9.62
C VAL A 61 -3.84 14.67 10.00
N ILE A 62 -3.49 13.75 9.08
CA ILE A 62 -2.39 12.82 9.32
C ILE A 62 -1.06 13.54 9.15
N SER A 63 -0.21 13.43 10.15
CA SER A 63 1.14 13.99 10.16
C SER A 63 2.12 13.13 9.38
N THR A 64 3.24 13.73 8.96
CA THR A 64 4.36 12.97 8.37
C THR A 64 4.91 11.92 9.32
N GLN A 65 4.96 12.21 10.63
CA GLN A 65 5.38 11.25 11.65
C GLN A 65 4.48 10.01 11.68
N GLU A 66 3.16 10.19 11.65
CA GLU A 66 2.20 9.08 11.58
C GLU A 66 2.38 8.26 10.29
N LEU A 67 2.56 8.90 9.13
CA LEU A 67 2.83 8.19 7.88
C LEU A 67 4.11 7.35 7.94
N LEU A 68 5.19 7.90 8.50
CA LEU A 68 6.44 7.18 8.68
C LEU A 68 6.29 6.02 9.67
N TYR A 69 5.51 6.20 10.73
CA TYR A 69 5.20 5.12 11.68
C TYR A 69 4.44 3.96 11.01
N LEU A 70 3.49 4.25 10.12
CA LEU A 70 2.83 3.22 9.29
C LEU A 70 3.82 2.50 8.36
N ILE A 71 4.70 3.26 7.69
CA ILE A 71 5.72 2.70 6.78
C ILE A 71 6.69 1.78 7.54
N LEU A 72 7.11 2.15 8.76
CA LEU A 72 7.97 1.31 9.59
C LEU A 72 7.30 -0.02 9.95
N GLN A 73 6.03 -0.01 10.30
CA GLN A 73 5.26 -1.21 10.61
C GLN A 73 5.11 -2.11 9.38
N LEU A 74 4.80 -1.54 8.22
CA LEU A 74 4.75 -2.23 6.94
C LEU A 74 6.07 -2.91 6.60
N LEU A 75 7.18 -2.16 6.62
CA LEU A 75 8.49 -2.69 6.26
C LEU A 75 8.91 -3.82 7.19
N LYS A 76 8.61 -3.69 8.49
CA LYS A 76 8.82 -4.74 9.48
C LYS A 76 7.97 -5.98 9.19
N GLY A 77 6.70 -5.80 8.82
CA GLY A 77 5.77 -6.88 8.48
C GLY A 77 6.20 -7.67 7.24
N VAL A 78 6.49 -7.00 6.14
CA VAL A 78 6.95 -7.67 4.91
C VAL A 78 8.31 -8.34 5.12
N ASN A 79 9.23 -7.69 5.85
CA ASN A 79 10.53 -8.28 6.16
C ASN A 79 10.39 -9.56 7.01
N TYR A 80 9.41 -9.59 7.91
CA TYR A 80 9.08 -10.81 8.65
C TYR A 80 8.59 -11.94 7.71
N LEU A 81 7.71 -11.64 6.75
CA LEU A 81 7.27 -12.64 5.75
C LEU A 81 8.47 -13.20 4.97
N HIS A 82 9.37 -12.34 4.49
CA HIS A 82 10.57 -12.76 3.76
C HIS A 82 11.49 -13.63 4.63
N SER A 83 11.61 -13.34 5.92
CA SER A 83 12.38 -14.18 6.87
C SER A 83 11.78 -15.57 7.07
N LYS A 84 10.52 -15.77 6.67
CA LYS A 84 9.81 -17.05 6.65
C LYS A 84 9.67 -17.62 5.25
N HIS A 85 10.42 -17.10 4.28
CA HIS A 85 10.37 -17.49 2.87
C HIS A 85 8.98 -17.32 2.22
N VAL A 86 8.17 -16.40 2.75
CA VAL A 86 6.85 -16.05 2.20
C VAL A 86 6.99 -14.81 1.33
N ILE A 87 6.64 -14.93 0.05
CA ILE A 87 6.50 -13.80 -0.88
C ILE A 87 5.03 -13.42 -0.93
N HIS A 88 4.73 -12.15 -0.69
CA HIS A 88 3.35 -11.67 -0.56
C HIS A 88 2.66 -11.53 -1.92
N LYS A 89 3.36 -11.06 -2.96
CA LYS A 89 2.88 -10.91 -4.35
C LYS A 89 1.80 -9.84 -4.61
N ASP A 90 1.25 -9.22 -3.56
CA ASP A 90 0.21 -8.19 -3.66
C ASP A 90 0.34 -7.17 -2.52
N VAL A 91 1.54 -6.63 -2.30
CA VAL A 91 1.75 -5.59 -1.28
C VAL A 91 1.15 -4.27 -1.78
N ALA A 92 0.07 -3.82 -1.15
CA ALA A 92 -0.65 -2.59 -1.50
C ALA A 92 -1.45 -2.05 -0.32
N ALA A 93 -1.90 -0.79 -0.39
CA ALA A 93 -2.67 -0.19 0.71
C ALA A 93 -4.00 -0.89 0.94
N ARG A 94 -4.60 -1.44 -0.13
CA ARG A 94 -5.82 -2.24 -0.04
C ARG A 94 -5.66 -3.55 0.75
N ASN A 95 -4.43 -4.05 0.90
CA ASN A 95 -4.11 -5.27 1.67
C ASN A 95 -3.55 -4.93 3.07
N CYS A 96 -3.81 -3.71 3.56
CA CYS A 96 -3.40 -3.26 4.88
C CYS A 96 -4.60 -2.78 5.70
N TRP A 97 -4.57 -3.07 7.01
CA TRP A 97 -5.63 -2.76 7.95
C TRP A 97 -5.09 -2.02 9.17
N LEU A 98 -5.91 -1.14 9.73
CA LEU A 98 -5.58 -0.32 10.89
C LEU A 98 -6.58 -0.55 12.04
N ASP A 99 -6.05 -0.64 13.26
CA ASP A 99 -6.82 -0.57 14.49
C ASP A 99 -6.73 0.80 15.17
N THR A 100 -7.50 1.01 16.24
CA THR A 100 -7.52 2.27 17.01
C THR A 100 -6.18 2.64 17.66
N ASN A 101 -5.26 1.69 17.85
CA ASN A 101 -3.90 1.94 18.32
C ASN A 101 -2.95 2.35 17.19
N PHE A 102 -3.49 2.57 15.99
CA PHE A 102 -2.73 2.88 14.78
C PHE A 102 -1.72 1.77 14.44
N ALA A 103 -2.06 0.53 14.81
CA ALA A 103 -1.27 -0.64 14.47
C ALA A 103 -1.66 -1.15 13.08
N LEU A 104 -0.67 -1.26 12.19
CA LEU A 104 -0.84 -1.73 10.83
C LEU A 104 -0.67 -3.24 10.76
N LYS A 105 -1.64 -3.92 10.13
CA LYS A 105 -1.55 -5.34 9.81
C LYS A 105 -1.70 -5.57 8.32
N ILE A 106 -0.80 -6.39 7.79
CA ILE A 106 -0.80 -6.82 6.39
C ILE A 106 -1.71 -8.06 6.30
N SER A 107 -2.65 -8.06 5.36
CA SER A 107 -3.56 -9.19 5.08
C SER A 107 -3.22 -9.87 3.77
N ASP A 108 -3.88 -10.99 3.50
CA ASP A 108 -3.94 -11.54 2.14
C ASP A 108 -4.82 -10.67 1.21
N PHE A 109 -4.96 -11.14 -0.04
CA PHE A 109 -5.75 -10.52 -1.10
C PHE A 109 -7.16 -11.11 -1.24
N ALA A 110 -7.62 -11.95 -0.31
CA ALA A 110 -8.86 -12.72 -0.47
C ALA A 110 -10.09 -11.82 -0.65
N LEU A 111 -10.13 -10.66 0.01
CA LEU A 111 -11.22 -9.69 -0.07
C LEU A 111 -10.96 -8.55 -1.05
N SER A 112 -9.70 -8.34 -1.45
CA SER A 112 -9.30 -7.12 -2.14
C SER A 112 -9.74 -7.05 -3.59
N ARG A 113 -9.88 -8.19 -4.25
CA ARG A 113 -10.41 -8.26 -5.63
C ARG A 113 -11.85 -7.77 -5.74
N ASP A 114 -12.67 -8.10 -4.75
CA ASP A 114 -14.09 -7.72 -4.72
C ASP A 114 -14.29 -6.29 -4.21
N LEU A 115 -13.49 -5.86 -3.24
CA LEU A 115 -13.57 -4.51 -2.66
C LEU A 115 -12.92 -3.43 -3.53
N PHE A 116 -11.89 -3.79 -4.30
CA PHE A 116 -11.13 -2.87 -5.15
C PHE A 116 -10.94 -3.41 -6.58
N PRO A 117 -12.02 -3.74 -7.31
CA PRO A 117 -11.91 -4.39 -8.63
C PRO A 117 -11.15 -3.52 -9.64
N GLY A 118 -11.21 -2.20 -9.53
CA GLY A 118 -10.48 -1.27 -10.40
C GLY A 118 -8.94 -1.29 -10.24
N ASP A 119 -8.42 -1.95 -9.21
CA ASP A 119 -6.98 -2.14 -9.03
C ASP A 119 -6.45 -3.44 -9.68
N TYR A 120 -7.36 -4.31 -10.15
CA TYR A 120 -7.01 -5.60 -10.75
C TYR A 120 -7.39 -5.63 -12.22
N HIS A 121 -6.47 -6.12 -13.04
CA HIS A 121 -6.66 -6.22 -14.47
C HIS A 121 -6.32 -7.63 -14.93
N CYS A 122 -7.17 -8.17 -15.80
CA CYS A 122 -6.96 -9.44 -16.46
C CYS A 122 -6.08 -9.19 -17.68
N LEU A 123 -4.82 -9.65 -17.62
CA LEU A 123 -3.97 -9.68 -18.79
C LEU A 123 -4.31 -10.93 -19.63
N ALA A 124 -3.49 -11.25 -20.63
CA ALA A 124 -3.70 -12.36 -21.56
C ALA A 124 -3.70 -13.77 -20.92
N ASP A 125 -3.45 -13.88 -19.62
CA ASP A 125 -3.36 -15.12 -18.86
C ASP A 125 -4.65 -15.49 -18.08
N ASN A 126 -5.74 -14.77 -18.30
CA ASN A 126 -7.03 -14.95 -17.61
C ASN A 126 -6.95 -14.82 -16.07
N GLU A 127 -5.89 -14.20 -15.54
CA GLU A 127 -5.72 -13.94 -14.11
C GLU A 127 -5.88 -12.45 -13.78
N ASN A 128 -6.75 -12.13 -12.82
CA ASN A 128 -6.85 -10.78 -12.29
C ASN A 128 -5.65 -10.44 -11.41
N LYS A 129 -4.79 -9.54 -11.90
CA LYS A 129 -3.53 -9.16 -11.27
C LYS A 129 -3.47 -7.66 -10.93
N PRO A 130 -2.77 -7.28 -9.85
CA PRO A 130 -2.59 -5.89 -9.45
C PRO A 130 -1.50 -5.19 -10.29
N VAL A 131 -1.74 -5.08 -11.61
CA VAL A 131 -0.73 -4.71 -12.62
C VAL A 131 0.11 -3.50 -12.22
N LYS A 132 -0.51 -2.42 -11.73
CA LYS A 132 0.17 -1.16 -11.36
C LYS A 132 1.07 -1.25 -10.11
N TRP A 133 1.06 -2.38 -9.39
CA TRP A 133 1.93 -2.66 -8.24
C TRP A 133 3.03 -3.69 -8.56
N MET A 134 2.98 -4.32 -9.73
CA MET A 134 3.91 -5.39 -10.11
C MET A 134 5.21 -4.82 -10.66
N SER A 135 6.31 -5.52 -10.41
CA SER A 135 7.61 -5.18 -11.00
C SER A 135 7.70 -5.65 -12.45
N LEU A 136 8.63 -5.04 -13.21
CA LEU A 136 8.79 -5.33 -14.64
C LEU A 136 9.04 -6.83 -14.92
N GLU A 137 9.85 -7.52 -14.12
CA GLU A 137 10.11 -8.95 -14.29
C GLU A 137 8.89 -9.83 -13.98
N THR A 138 7.97 -9.35 -13.14
CA THR A 138 6.71 -10.04 -12.86
C THR A 138 5.74 -9.85 -14.02
N LEU A 139 5.71 -8.66 -14.60
CA LEU A 139 4.88 -8.35 -15.77
C LEU A 139 5.33 -9.12 -17.02
N THR A 140 6.63 -9.22 -17.26
CA THR A 140 7.18 -9.83 -18.48
C THR A 140 7.37 -11.35 -18.38
N SER A 141 7.77 -11.84 -17.21
CA SER A 141 8.21 -13.23 -17.03
C SER A 141 7.49 -13.97 -15.90
N ASN A 142 6.39 -13.40 -15.38
CA ASN A 142 5.60 -13.95 -14.27
C ASN A 142 6.45 -14.38 -13.05
N THR A 143 7.59 -13.71 -12.84
CA THR A 143 8.55 -14.05 -11.79
C THR A 143 8.16 -13.34 -10.49
N TYR A 144 8.16 -14.09 -9.38
CA TYR A 144 7.92 -13.57 -8.03
C TYR A 144 9.09 -13.92 -7.10
N ASN A 145 9.59 -12.95 -6.36
CA ASN A 145 10.63 -13.14 -5.36
C ASN A 145 10.60 -12.00 -4.32
N SER A 146 11.53 -11.99 -3.36
CA SER A 146 11.55 -10.93 -2.34
C SER A 146 11.77 -9.53 -2.91
N ARG A 147 12.45 -9.40 -4.05
CA ARG A 147 12.70 -8.13 -4.73
C ARG A 147 11.47 -7.62 -5.49
N THR A 148 10.56 -8.50 -5.91
CA THR A 148 9.27 -8.07 -6.48
C THR A 148 8.38 -7.47 -5.40
N ASP A 149 8.37 -8.04 -4.19
CA ASP A 149 7.69 -7.41 -3.05
C ASP A 149 8.31 -6.06 -2.65
N VAL A 150 9.63 -5.87 -2.79
CA VAL A 150 10.27 -4.57 -2.56
C VAL A 150 9.74 -3.50 -3.52
N TRP A 151 9.53 -3.85 -4.79
CA TRP A 151 8.92 -2.95 -5.77
C TRP A 151 7.52 -2.52 -5.31
N SER A 152 6.66 -3.49 -4.97
CA SER A 152 5.31 -3.23 -4.48
C SER A 152 5.31 -2.45 -3.16
N CYS A 153 6.27 -2.69 -2.26
CA CYS A 153 6.48 -1.85 -1.07
C CYS A 153 6.78 -0.39 -1.44
N GLY A 154 7.57 -0.14 -2.48
CA GLY A 154 7.81 1.22 -3.00
C GLY A 154 6.51 1.89 -3.43
N VAL A 155 5.65 1.19 -4.17
CA VAL A 155 4.34 1.69 -4.58
C VAL A 155 3.46 1.98 -3.36
N LEU A 156 3.40 1.08 -2.38
CA LEU A 156 2.64 1.30 -1.16
C LEU A 156 3.17 2.47 -0.31
N ILE A 157 4.49 2.66 -0.23
CA ILE A 157 5.06 3.86 0.41
C ILE A 157 4.60 5.12 -0.32
N TRP A 158 4.54 5.11 -1.64
CA TRP A 158 3.98 6.21 -2.43
C TRP A 158 2.48 6.42 -2.16
N GLU A 159 1.69 5.34 -2.03
CA GLU A 159 0.28 5.42 -1.61
C GLU A 159 0.12 6.10 -0.24
N CYS A 160 1.03 5.83 0.71
CA CYS A 160 1.02 6.51 2.02
C CYS A 160 1.18 8.02 1.89
N PHE A 161 2.19 8.50 1.14
CA PHE A 161 2.46 9.94 1.01
C PHE A 161 1.43 10.69 0.15
N THR A 162 0.77 10.00 -0.77
CA THR A 162 -0.27 10.58 -1.63
C THR A 162 -1.69 10.44 -1.05
N LEU A 163 -1.81 9.79 0.11
CA LEU A 163 -3.08 9.46 0.75
C LEU A 163 -4.00 8.69 -0.22
N GLY A 164 -3.46 7.58 -0.74
CA GLY A 164 -4.20 6.60 -1.53
C GLY A 164 -4.54 7.06 -2.94
N SER A 165 -3.71 7.93 -3.56
CA SER A 165 -3.81 8.17 -5.01
C SER A 165 -3.69 6.85 -5.78
N GLN A 166 -4.27 6.81 -6.98
CA GLN A 166 -4.02 5.69 -7.89
C GLN A 166 -2.59 5.80 -8.44
N PRO A 167 -1.74 4.76 -8.30
CA PRO A 167 -0.44 4.76 -8.94
C PRO A 167 -0.62 4.72 -10.46
N TYR A 168 0.21 5.47 -11.19
CA TYR A 168 0.19 5.52 -12.66
C TYR A 168 -1.21 5.73 -13.25
N GLU A 169 -1.98 6.68 -12.69
CA GLU A 169 -3.39 6.91 -13.05
C GLU A 169 -3.60 7.05 -14.56
N ASP A 170 -2.69 7.76 -15.23
CA ASP A 170 -2.75 8.08 -16.66
C ASP A 170 -2.18 6.98 -17.59
N VAL A 171 -1.75 5.83 -17.05
CA VAL A 171 -1.18 4.73 -17.84
C VAL A 171 -2.17 3.57 -17.92
N ASP A 172 -2.41 3.08 -19.13
CA ASP A 172 -3.23 1.89 -19.35
C ASP A 172 -2.53 0.64 -18.76
N PRO A 173 -3.21 -0.17 -17.92
CA PRO A 173 -2.67 -1.45 -17.44
C PRO A 173 -2.13 -2.37 -18.53
N PHE A 174 -2.73 -2.40 -19.72
CA PHE A 174 -2.29 -3.26 -20.83
C PHE A 174 -0.98 -2.79 -21.46
N GLU A 175 -0.66 -1.50 -21.35
CA GLU A 175 0.58 -0.89 -21.86
C GLU A 175 1.63 -0.72 -20.76
N PHE A 176 1.30 -1.10 -19.51
CA PHE A 176 2.11 -0.76 -18.34
C PHE A 176 3.52 -1.38 -18.37
N ALA A 177 3.65 -2.61 -18.87
CA ALA A 177 4.96 -3.26 -19.01
C ALA A 177 5.86 -2.51 -20.00
N ASP A 178 5.31 -2.13 -21.16
CA ASP A 178 6.02 -1.39 -22.21
C ASP A 178 6.39 0.01 -21.71
N TYR A 179 5.46 0.70 -21.03
CA TYR A 179 5.71 1.99 -20.39
C TYR A 179 6.89 1.93 -19.41
N LEU A 180 6.95 0.91 -18.54
CA LEU A 180 8.06 0.76 -17.60
C LEU A 180 9.40 0.44 -18.29
N ALA A 181 9.37 -0.32 -19.38
CA ALA A 181 10.54 -0.75 -20.15
C ALA A 181 11.11 0.36 -21.05
N GLU A 182 10.28 1.31 -21.48
CA GLU A 182 10.70 2.40 -22.36
C GLU A 182 11.76 3.32 -21.72
N SER A 183 11.65 3.57 -20.41
CA SER A 183 12.60 4.42 -19.69
C SER A 183 12.65 4.13 -18.19
N GLU A 184 13.85 4.20 -17.61
CA GLU A 184 14.06 4.19 -16.15
C GLU A 184 13.46 5.42 -15.44
N THR A 185 13.09 6.47 -16.19
CA THR A 185 12.37 7.63 -15.65
C THR A 185 10.86 7.42 -15.58
N ASN A 186 10.32 6.40 -16.25
CA ASN A 186 8.90 6.05 -16.24
C ASN A 186 8.54 5.36 -14.92
N ARG A 187 8.62 6.14 -13.83
CA ARG A 187 8.42 5.73 -12.44
C ARG A 187 7.55 6.77 -11.74
N LEU A 188 6.98 6.38 -10.60
CA LEU A 188 6.17 7.29 -9.78
C LEU A 188 7.00 8.51 -9.36
N GLN A 189 6.41 9.69 -9.49
CA GLN A 189 7.05 10.96 -9.11
C GLN A 189 6.99 11.18 -7.60
N ARG A 190 7.90 12.00 -7.07
CA ARG A 190 7.94 12.33 -5.63
C ARG A 190 6.63 13.01 -5.21
N PRO A 191 5.91 12.47 -4.23
CA PRO A 191 4.76 13.17 -3.64
C PRO A 191 5.20 14.44 -2.90
N ASP A 192 4.37 15.48 -2.93
CA ASP A 192 4.68 16.77 -2.27
C ASP A 192 5.02 16.61 -0.79
N ASN A 193 4.28 15.76 -0.08
CA ASN A 193 4.45 15.52 1.36
C ASN A 193 5.61 14.56 1.68
N CYS A 194 6.31 14.02 0.67
CA CYS A 194 7.45 13.12 0.86
C CYS A 194 8.76 13.92 0.89
N PRO A 195 9.53 13.88 1.99
CA PRO A 195 10.86 14.47 2.04
C PRO A 195 11.77 13.94 0.92
N GLN A 196 12.55 14.83 0.29
CA GLN A 196 13.43 14.46 -0.82
C GLN A 196 14.46 13.40 -0.42
N GLU A 197 15.04 13.51 0.79
CA GLU A 197 16.01 12.54 1.31
C GLU A 197 15.44 11.12 1.36
N LEU A 198 14.19 10.98 1.81
CA LEU A 198 13.51 9.69 1.85
C LEU A 198 13.15 9.20 0.45
N PHE A 199 12.67 10.09 -0.42
CA PHE A 199 12.32 9.70 -1.79
C PHE A 199 13.53 9.19 -2.59
N ASN A 200 14.73 9.74 -2.36
CA ASN A 200 15.98 9.26 -2.97
C ASN A 200 16.28 7.78 -2.62
N VAL A 201 15.74 7.28 -1.51
CA VAL A 201 15.86 5.88 -1.10
C VAL A 201 14.69 5.07 -1.65
N TYR A 202 13.45 5.56 -1.48
CA TYR A 202 12.24 4.85 -1.92
C TYR A 202 12.16 4.67 -3.43
N SER A 203 12.65 5.62 -4.23
CA SER A 203 12.64 5.50 -5.69
C SER A 203 13.49 4.34 -6.20
N LYS A 204 14.51 3.92 -5.44
CA LYS A 204 15.35 2.76 -5.78
C LYS A 204 14.62 1.42 -5.66
N CYS A 205 13.45 1.38 -5.01
CA CYS A 205 12.58 0.20 -5.05
C CYS A 205 12.18 -0.17 -6.48
N TRP A 206 12.19 0.80 -7.41
CA TRP A 206 11.80 0.61 -8.79
C TRP A 206 12.97 0.55 -9.79
N SER A 207 14.17 0.20 -9.32
CA SER A 207 15.28 -0.13 -10.22
C SER A 207 14.91 -1.34 -11.09
N GLU A 208 15.24 -1.26 -12.38
CA GLU A 208 15.01 -2.35 -13.34
C GLU A 208 15.71 -3.63 -12.88
N THR A 209 17.00 -3.52 -12.52
CA THR A 209 17.77 -4.64 -11.95
C THR A 209 17.28 -4.97 -10.53
N PRO A 210 16.70 -6.16 -10.27
CA PRO A 210 16.09 -6.49 -8.98
C PRO A 210 17.07 -6.48 -7.80
N THR A 211 18.33 -6.84 -8.04
CA THR A 211 19.39 -6.85 -7.02
C THR A 211 19.86 -5.45 -6.63
N SER A 212 19.63 -4.43 -7.48
CA SER A 212 19.95 -3.03 -7.20
C SER A 212 18.92 -2.36 -6.29
N ARG A 213 17.75 -2.99 -6.10
CA ARG A 213 16.72 -2.51 -5.17
C ARG A 213 17.24 -2.60 -3.74
N PRO A 214 16.88 -1.66 -2.84
CA PRO A 214 17.25 -1.76 -1.43
C PRO A 214 16.59 -2.99 -0.79
N SER A 215 17.22 -3.54 0.23
CA SER A 215 16.58 -4.48 1.14
C SER A 215 15.53 -3.77 1.99
N LEU A 216 14.52 -4.51 2.47
CA LEU A 216 13.53 -3.97 3.41
C LEU A 216 14.18 -3.43 4.70
N LYS A 217 15.31 -4.01 5.10
CA LYS A 217 16.11 -3.52 6.24
C LYS A 217 16.73 -2.15 5.97
N GLU A 218 17.26 -1.93 4.77
CA GLU A 218 17.81 -0.62 4.38
C GLU A 218 16.70 0.45 4.31
N LEU A 219 15.55 0.10 3.72
CA LEU A 219 14.36 0.96 3.74
C LEU A 219 13.96 1.31 5.18
N PHE A 220 13.83 0.30 6.05
CA PHE A 220 13.44 0.49 7.44
C PHE A 220 14.41 1.41 8.18
N ASN A 221 15.72 1.19 8.02
CA ASN A 221 16.74 2.00 8.68
C ASN A 221 16.71 3.46 8.21
N ALA A 222 16.54 3.70 6.91
CA ALA A 222 16.42 5.05 6.36
C ALA A 222 15.16 5.76 6.90
N THR A 223 14.00 5.09 6.86
CA THR A 223 12.74 5.60 7.42
C THR A 223 12.87 5.87 8.92
N HIS A 224 13.46 4.95 9.68
CA HIS A 224 13.57 5.04 11.14
C HIS A 224 14.51 6.16 11.57
N LYS A 225 15.63 6.33 10.85
CA LYS A 225 16.53 7.46 11.06
C LYS A 225 15.79 8.79 10.88
N PHE A 226 15.06 8.94 9.78
CA PHE A 226 14.31 10.17 9.52
C PHE A 226 13.17 10.40 10.54
N TYR A 227 12.47 9.34 10.92
CA TYR A 227 11.42 9.37 11.94
C TYR A 227 11.95 9.88 13.29
N ASN A 228 13.09 9.35 13.74
CA ASN A 228 13.72 9.81 14.99
C ASN A 228 14.21 11.25 14.90
N THR A 229 14.74 11.65 13.73
CA THR A 229 15.12 13.05 13.49
C THR A 229 13.91 13.97 13.67
N LEU A 230 12.76 13.66 13.06
CA LEU A 230 11.54 14.46 13.24
C LEU A 230 11.07 14.53 14.69
N ASN A 231 11.14 13.43 15.44
CA ASN A 231 10.74 13.41 16.85
C ASN A 231 11.65 14.25 17.76
N ASN A 232 12.85 14.60 17.30
CA ASN A 232 13.75 15.50 18.03
C ASN A 232 13.50 16.98 17.73
N TYR A 233 12.70 17.30 16.70
CA TYR A 233 12.44 18.67 16.24
C TYR A 233 10.99 19.14 16.40
N VAL A 234 10.07 18.25 16.79
CA VAL A 234 8.66 18.52 17.10
C VAL A 234 8.44 18.33 18.59
#